data_AF-A0A7C7Z2X5-F1
#
_entry.id   AF-A0A7C7Z2X5-F1
#
_cell.length_a   1.000
_cell.length_b   1.000
_cell.length_c   1.000
_cell.angle_alpha   90.00
_cell.angle_beta   90.00
_cell.angle_gamma   90.00
#
_symmetry.space_group_name_H-M   'P 1'
#
loop_
_entity.id
_entity.type
_entity.pdbx_description
1 polymer ?
#
loop_
_entity_poly.entity_id
_entity_poly.type
_entity_poly.pdbx_seq_one_letter_code
_entity_poly.pdbx_strand_id
1 'polypeptide(L)'
;MRSLLELEAFATIADNLKASATSINQSDSITLIIPPSPEGAVSSALLEAALLDAEISYHRCFSPRTANPPSIEVKDGDAIDKAPTQESNQMVITPLFATGVRGHEGAAHRGVLSSVAQVAALAELIAPDGKRLRSLRPWLLAGNWWAGALDQGYDPVYSALRDHLHQEGSIRVVPIPEIENPDMSGLKQVDLESEASTRETWSALDVDGKANALSTLILPQALSEKPSTARLEELVWHRIKLSDSDSDLHTRMVAARAMWDGSAKSASDLIDAILTKAV
;
A
#
# COMPACT_ATOMS: atom_id res chain seq x y z
N MET A 1 12.93 -0.17 10.90
CA MET A 1 11.50 0.10 10.61
C MET A 1 10.85 0.40 11.94
N ARG A 2 10.06 1.48 12.02
CA ARG A 2 9.21 1.78 13.17
C ARG A 2 7.90 1.01 13.04
N SER A 3 7.38 0.55 14.16
CA SER A 3 6.23 -0.35 14.17
C SER A 3 4.99 0.33 13.61
N LEU A 4 4.31 -0.30 12.65
CA LEU A 4 3.00 0.16 12.15
C LEU A 4 1.94 0.22 13.26
N LEU A 5 2.09 -0.60 14.30
CA LEU A 5 1.19 -0.59 15.46
C LEU A 5 1.30 0.68 16.33
N GLU A 6 2.25 1.57 16.05
CA GLU A 6 2.33 2.90 16.67
C GLU A 6 1.25 3.84 16.15
N LEU A 7 0.68 3.56 14.97
CA LEU A 7 -0.37 4.37 14.36
C LEU A 7 -1.73 4.07 14.98
N GLU A 8 -2.51 5.13 15.22
CA GLU A 8 -3.86 5.03 15.80
C GLU A 8 -4.80 4.12 14.98
N ALA A 9 -4.58 4.05 13.66
CA ALA A 9 -5.36 3.20 12.77
C ALA A 9 -5.34 1.72 13.18
N PHE A 10 -4.25 1.24 13.80
CA PHE A 10 -4.10 -0.15 14.22
C PHE A 10 -4.55 -0.41 15.66
N ALA A 11 -4.91 0.63 16.43
CA ALA A 11 -5.14 0.52 17.87
C ALA A 11 -6.17 -0.56 18.25
N THR A 12 -7.22 -0.73 17.45
CA THR A 12 -8.30 -1.69 17.72
C THR A 12 -7.96 -3.14 17.35
N ILE A 13 -6.90 -3.37 16.57
CA ILE A 13 -6.50 -4.69 16.09
C ILE A 13 -5.09 -5.10 16.54
N ALA A 14 -4.34 -4.22 17.19
CA ALA A 14 -2.95 -4.45 17.57
C ALA A 14 -2.76 -5.72 18.42
N ASP A 15 -3.63 -5.96 19.40
CA ASP A 15 -3.53 -7.13 20.26
C ASP A 15 -3.85 -8.43 19.51
N ASN A 16 -4.83 -8.40 18.61
CA ASN A 16 -5.13 -9.53 17.74
C ASN A 16 -3.94 -9.85 16.82
N LEU A 17 -3.33 -8.83 16.20
CA LEU A 17 -2.16 -9.01 15.34
C LEU A 17 -0.97 -9.61 16.11
N LYS A 18 -0.70 -9.14 17.33
CA LYS A 18 0.36 -9.69 18.20
C LYS A 18 0.11 -11.14 18.58
N ALA A 19 -1.13 -11.47 18.96
CA ALA A 19 -1.52 -12.83 19.30
C ALA A 19 -1.38 -13.78 18.10
N SER A 20 -1.84 -13.35 16.92
CA SER A 20 -1.71 -14.11 15.68
C SER A 20 -0.24 -14.30 15.28
N ALA A 21 0.59 -13.26 15.33
CA ALA A 21 2.02 -13.38 15.03
C ALA A 21 2.73 -14.38 15.97
N THR A 22 2.36 -14.37 17.26
CA THR A 22 2.90 -15.34 18.23
C THR A 22 2.53 -16.77 17.87
N SER A 23 1.28 -17.02 17.49
CA SER A 23 0.80 -18.34 17.04
C SER A 23 1.49 -18.79 15.74
N ILE A 24 1.67 -17.87 14.79
CA ILE A 24 2.34 -18.14 13.51
C ILE A 24 3.80 -18.55 13.73
N ASN A 25 4.53 -17.82 14.58
CA ASN A 25 5.93 -18.12 14.88
C ASN A 25 6.14 -19.46 15.63
N GLN A 26 5.07 -20.06 16.15
CA GLN A 26 5.09 -21.38 16.79
C GLN A 26 4.66 -22.53 15.87
N SER A 27 4.25 -22.21 14.63
CA SER A 27 3.70 -23.17 13.69
C SER A 27 4.76 -23.65 12.70
N ASP A 28 4.74 -24.94 12.36
CA ASP A 28 5.67 -25.51 11.36
C ASP A 28 5.35 -25.04 9.93
N SER A 29 4.06 -24.89 9.61
CA SER A 29 3.58 -24.47 8.30
C SER A 29 2.26 -23.73 8.39
N ILE A 30 2.07 -22.68 7.59
CA ILE A 30 0.85 -21.86 7.54
C ILE A 30 0.14 -21.97 6.19
N THR A 31 -1.20 -22.04 6.16
CA THR A 31 -1.95 -21.89 4.90
C THR A 31 -2.41 -20.45 4.69
N LEU A 32 -2.04 -19.85 3.56
CA LEU A 32 -2.50 -18.53 3.13
C LEU A 32 -3.70 -18.68 2.19
N ILE A 33 -4.84 -18.07 2.54
CA ILE A 33 -6.04 -18.04 1.70
C ILE A 33 -6.22 -16.60 1.21
N ILE A 34 -5.99 -16.38 -0.08
CA ILE A 34 -5.83 -15.05 -0.67
C ILE A 34 -6.91 -14.83 -1.76
N PRO A 35 -7.53 -13.65 -1.85
CA PRO A 35 -8.43 -13.36 -2.95
C PRO A 35 -7.65 -13.22 -4.26
N PRO A 36 -8.16 -13.71 -5.40
CA PRO A 36 -7.47 -13.60 -6.69
C PRO A 36 -7.58 -12.18 -7.27
N SER A 37 -7.05 -11.20 -6.54
CA SER A 37 -7.08 -9.76 -6.83
C SER A 37 -5.69 -9.14 -6.65
N PRO A 38 -5.47 -7.90 -7.11
CA PRO A 38 -4.22 -7.19 -6.90
C PRO A 38 -3.95 -6.91 -5.41
N GLU A 39 -4.96 -6.52 -4.65
CA GLU A 39 -4.91 -6.32 -3.20
C GLU A 39 -4.52 -7.63 -2.48
N GLY A 40 -5.13 -8.75 -2.90
CA GLY A 40 -4.77 -10.09 -2.44
C GLY A 40 -3.34 -10.47 -2.80
N ALA A 41 -2.91 -10.19 -4.04
CA ALA A 41 -1.56 -10.48 -4.49
C ALA A 41 -0.50 -9.71 -3.68
N VAL A 42 -0.69 -8.41 -3.45
CA VAL A 42 0.21 -7.63 -2.59
C VAL A 42 0.22 -8.17 -1.17
N SER A 43 -0.96 -8.51 -0.62
CA SER A 43 -1.07 -9.11 0.72
C SER A 43 -0.29 -10.43 0.81
N SER A 44 -0.42 -11.31 -0.19
CA SER A 44 0.34 -12.56 -0.25
C SER A 44 1.84 -12.29 -0.32
N ALA A 45 2.28 -11.38 -1.21
CA ALA A 45 3.70 -11.05 -1.34
C ALA A 45 4.31 -10.56 -0.01
N LEU A 46 3.60 -9.75 0.76
CA LEU A 46 4.02 -9.29 2.09
C LEU A 46 4.12 -10.45 3.09
N LEU A 47 3.11 -11.33 3.16
CA LEU A 47 3.12 -12.50 4.05
C LEU A 47 4.22 -13.49 3.67
N GLU A 48 4.33 -13.82 2.39
CA GLU A 48 5.33 -14.73 1.86
C GLU A 48 6.74 -14.19 2.12
N ALA A 49 6.99 -12.90 1.90
CA ALA A 49 8.27 -12.28 2.23
C ALA A 49 8.61 -12.41 3.72
N ALA A 50 7.64 -12.20 4.61
CA ALA A 50 7.85 -12.34 6.06
C ALA A 50 8.08 -13.79 6.48
N LEU A 51 7.29 -14.73 5.97
CA LEU A 51 7.43 -16.17 6.27
C LEU A 51 8.76 -16.71 5.75
N LEU A 52 9.20 -16.28 4.55
CA LEU A 52 10.52 -16.61 4.02
C LEU A 52 11.66 -16.00 4.84
N ASP A 53 11.51 -14.76 5.31
CA ASP A 53 12.51 -14.10 6.17
C ASP A 53 12.56 -14.74 7.58
N ALA A 54 11.46 -15.32 8.06
CA ALA A 54 11.36 -16.05 9.32
C ALA A 54 11.60 -17.57 9.21
N GLU A 55 11.89 -18.07 8.01
CA GLU A 55 12.09 -19.50 7.72
C GLU A 55 10.87 -20.39 8.06
N ILE A 56 9.67 -19.85 7.98
CA ILE A 56 8.39 -20.56 8.22
C ILE A 56 7.84 -21.10 6.90
N SER A 57 7.49 -22.38 6.87
CA SER A 57 6.88 -22.99 5.68
C SER A 57 5.46 -22.47 5.44
N TYR A 58 5.04 -22.40 4.18
CA TYR A 58 3.69 -21.95 3.86
C TYR A 58 3.12 -22.61 2.61
N HIS A 59 1.79 -22.60 2.54
CA HIS A 59 1.05 -23.01 1.36
C HIS A 59 0.09 -21.92 0.92
N ARG A 60 0.24 -21.45 -0.33
CA ARG A 60 -0.65 -20.46 -0.94
C ARG A 60 -1.87 -21.12 -1.58
N CYS A 61 -3.05 -20.59 -1.27
CA CYS A 61 -4.33 -20.97 -1.85
C CYS A 61 -5.13 -19.72 -2.24
N PHE A 62 -5.85 -19.79 -3.37
CA PHE A 62 -6.78 -18.73 -3.77
C PHE A 62 -8.21 -19.04 -3.31
N SER A 63 -8.92 -18.03 -2.81
CA SER A 63 -10.33 -18.16 -2.44
C SER A 63 -11.25 -18.33 -3.68
N PRO A 64 -12.44 -18.96 -3.54
CA PRO A 64 -13.01 -19.55 -2.32
C PRO A 64 -12.40 -20.92 -2.01
N ARG A 65 -11.76 -21.05 -0.85
CA ARG A 65 -11.23 -22.30 -0.30
C ARG A 65 -11.30 -22.24 1.21
N THR A 66 -11.44 -23.39 1.84
CA THR A 66 -11.27 -23.55 3.29
C THR A 66 -9.96 -24.28 3.55
N ALA A 67 -9.28 -23.92 4.63
CA ALA A 67 -8.07 -24.59 5.07
C ALA A 67 -8.13 -24.86 6.57
N ASN A 68 -7.52 -25.96 7.00
CA ASN A 68 -7.35 -26.23 8.41
C ASN A 68 -6.37 -25.21 9.03
N PRO A 69 -6.58 -24.80 10.29
CA PRO A 69 -5.59 -24.03 11.03
C PRO A 69 -4.24 -24.80 11.12
N PRO A 70 -3.10 -24.10 11.14
CA PRO A 70 -2.98 -22.65 11.18
C PRO A 70 -3.13 -22.00 9.81
N SER A 71 -3.96 -20.95 9.72
CA SER A 71 -4.25 -20.28 8.44
C SER A 71 -4.47 -18.78 8.58
N ILE A 72 -4.19 -18.06 7.50
CA ILE A 72 -4.44 -16.62 7.36
C ILE A 72 -5.31 -16.45 6.12
N GLU A 73 -6.54 -15.99 6.32
CA GLU A 73 -7.49 -15.65 5.26
C GLU A 73 -7.54 -14.14 5.09
N VAL A 74 -7.20 -13.67 3.90
CA VAL A 74 -7.38 -12.29 3.49
C VAL A 74 -8.69 -12.20 2.70
N LYS A 75 -9.49 -11.18 3.00
CA LYS A 75 -10.74 -10.89 2.28
C LYS A 75 -10.67 -9.50 1.68
N ASP A 76 -11.15 -9.40 0.44
CA ASP A 76 -11.49 -8.12 -0.17
C ASP A 76 -12.96 -7.79 0.11
N GLY A 77 -13.31 -6.53 -0.13
CA GLY A 77 -14.68 -6.04 -0.04
C GLY A 77 -14.75 -4.72 0.71
N ASP A 78 -15.97 -4.36 1.09
CA ASP A 78 -16.24 -3.14 1.82
C ASP A 78 -15.67 -3.19 3.24
N ALA A 79 -15.23 -2.03 3.72
CA ALA A 79 -14.75 -1.90 5.08
C ALA A 79 -15.88 -2.15 6.10
N ILE A 80 -15.57 -2.89 7.16
CA ILE A 80 -16.50 -3.13 8.27
C ILE A 80 -16.05 -2.37 9.52
N ASP A 81 -16.99 -2.11 10.44
CA ASP A 81 -16.69 -1.33 11.66
C ASP A 81 -15.91 -2.11 12.72
N LYS A 82 -15.98 -3.44 12.71
CA LYS A 82 -15.37 -4.29 13.75
C LYS A 82 -14.63 -5.45 13.10
N ALA A 83 -13.43 -5.72 13.62
CA ALA A 83 -12.66 -6.89 13.20
C ALA A 83 -13.47 -8.18 13.41
N PRO A 84 -13.37 -9.16 12.49
CA PRO A 84 -13.98 -10.47 12.68
C PRO A 84 -13.47 -11.12 13.96
N THR A 85 -14.32 -11.91 14.62
CA THR A 85 -13.87 -12.80 15.69
C THR A 85 -12.90 -13.81 15.10
N GLN A 86 -11.73 -13.93 15.72
CA GLN A 86 -10.67 -14.84 15.26
C GLN A 86 -10.88 -16.21 15.93
N GLU A 87 -10.76 -17.28 15.15
CA GLU A 87 -10.76 -18.65 15.69
C GLU A 87 -9.35 -19.04 16.11
N SER A 88 -9.21 -20.09 16.93
CA SER A 88 -7.89 -20.54 17.40
C SER A 88 -7.01 -20.92 16.21
N ASN A 89 -5.82 -20.30 16.12
CA ASN A 89 -4.85 -20.45 15.02
C ASN A 89 -5.40 -20.12 13.62
N GLN A 90 -6.53 -19.43 13.50
CA GLN A 90 -7.05 -18.96 12.22
C GLN A 90 -7.26 -17.46 12.27
N MET A 91 -6.56 -16.75 11.39
CA MET A 91 -6.67 -15.31 11.28
C MET A 91 -7.48 -14.92 10.04
N VAL A 92 -8.48 -14.05 10.20
CA VAL A 92 -9.23 -13.44 9.10
C VAL A 92 -8.97 -11.94 9.08
N ILE A 93 -8.42 -11.45 7.97
CA ILE A 93 -8.11 -10.04 7.72
C ILE A 93 -9.08 -9.51 6.66
N THR A 94 -9.74 -8.41 6.96
CA THR A 94 -10.70 -7.73 6.09
C THR A 94 -10.53 -6.22 6.26
N PRO A 95 -10.85 -5.38 5.26
CA PRO A 95 -10.78 -3.92 5.41
C PRO A 95 -11.63 -3.44 6.60
N LEU A 96 -11.12 -2.46 7.34
CA LEU A 96 -11.78 -1.92 8.54
C LEU A 96 -11.88 -0.40 8.51
N PHE A 97 -12.94 0.17 9.05
CA PHE A 97 -12.96 1.60 9.32
C PHE A 97 -12.15 1.92 10.58
N ALA A 98 -11.10 2.72 10.43
CA ALA A 98 -10.19 3.07 11.52
C ALA A 98 -10.00 4.58 11.63
N THR A 99 -9.59 5.05 12.81
CA THR A 99 -9.18 6.44 13.01
C THR A 99 -7.75 6.62 12.50
N GLY A 100 -7.54 7.43 11.47
CA GLY A 100 -6.20 7.71 10.97
C GLY A 100 -5.49 8.76 11.82
N VAL A 101 -6.16 9.88 12.05
CA VAL A 101 -5.67 11.00 12.87
C VAL A 101 -6.81 11.65 13.64
N ARG A 102 -6.46 12.43 14.68
CA ARG A 102 -7.38 13.31 15.39
C ARG A 102 -7.09 14.76 15.06
N GLY A 103 -8.15 15.52 14.77
CA GLY A 103 -8.06 16.96 14.58
C GLY A 103 -7.73 17.70 15.88
N HIS A 104 -7.52 19.01 15.77
CA HIS A 104 -7.16 19.89 16.90
C HIS A 104 -8.16 19.81 18.07
N GLU A 105 -9.45 19.59 17.79
CA GLU A 105 -10.51 19.46 18.82
C GLU A 105 -10.73 18.01 19.28
N GLY A 106 -9.86 17.08 18.89
CA GLY A 106 -9.97 15.65 19.22
C GLY A 106 -10.94 14.86 18.33
N ALA A 107 -11.58 15.52 17.37
CA ALA A 107 -12.46 14.88 16.38
C ALA A 107 -11.68 13.82 15.57
N ALA A 108 -12.22 12.60 15.53
CA ALA A 108 -11.58 11.49 14.83
C ALA A 108 -11.85 11.59 13.32
N HIS A 109 -10.78 11.68 12.52
CA HIS A 109 -10.86 11.52 11.08
C HIS A 109 -10.69 10.04 10.75
N ARG A 110 -11.78 9.43 10.28
CA ARG A 110 -11.81 8.00 9.93
C ARG A 110 -11.49 7.80 8.46
N GLY A 111 -10.82 6.70 8.17
CA GLY A 111 -10.56 6.20 6.84
C GLY A 111 -10.63 4.68 6.83
N VAL A 112 -10.24 4.06 5.73
CA VAL A 112 -10.19 2.60 5.62
C VAL A 112 -8.79 2.12 5.96
N LEU A 113 -8.66 1.24 6.94
CA LEU A 113 -7.46 0.43 7.11
C LEU A 113 -7.58 -0.80 6.21
N SER A 114 -6.94 -0.76 5.05
CA SER A 114 -6.99 -1.83 4.06
C SER A 114 -6.45 -3.16 4.59
N SER A 115 -6.91 -4.27 4.00
CA SER A 115 -6.37 -5.61 4.28
C SER A 115 -4.85 -5.66 4.06
N VAL A 116 -4.36 -5.00 3.00
CA VAL A 116 -2.93 -4.89 2.69
C VAL A 116 -2.15 -4.23 3.83
N ALA A 117 -2.64 -3.11 4.39
CA ALA A 117 -1.99 -2.43 5.50
C ALA A 117 -2.01 -3.28 6.79
N GLN A 118 -3.11 -3.99 7.07
CA GLN A 118 -3.21 -4.93 8.20
C GLN A 118 -2.22 -6.09 8.06
N VAL A 119 -2.13 -6.65 6.85
CA VAL A 119 -1.18 -7.70 6.51
C VAL A 119 0.27 -7.22 6.64
N ALA A 120 0.58 -6.00 6.21
CA ALA A 120 1.92 -5.43 6.37
C ALA A 120 2.33 -5.34 7.85
N ALA A 121 1.40 -4.96 8.74
CA ALA A 121 1.65 -4.93 10.18
C ALA A 121 1.84 -6.34 10.77
N LEU A 122 1.03 -7.33 10.35
CA LEU A 122 1.23 -8.72 10.76
C LEU A 122 2.57 -9.27 10.28
N ALA A 123 2.91 -9.03 9.01
CA ALA A 123 4.16 -9.44 8.41
C ALA A 123 5.36 -8.86 9.16
N GLU A 124 5.29 -7.59 9.59
CA GLU A 124 6.32 -6.96 10.43
C GLU A 124 6.47 -7.63 11.79
N LEU A 125 5.38 -8.11 12.40
CA LEU A 125 5.46 -8.85 13.66
C LEU A 125 6.06 -10.25 13.49
N ILE A 126 5.87 -10.88 12.33
CA ILE A 126 6.46 -12.18 11.99
C ILE A 126 7.97 -12.03 11.75
N ALA A 127 8.37 -11.04 10.95
CA ALA A 127 9.76 -10.82 10.55
C ALA A 127 10.18 -9.35 10.72
N PRO A 128 10.41 -8.87 11.95
CA PRO A 128 10.69 -7.45 12.24
C PRO A 128 11.99 -6.95 11.57
N ASP A 129 12.96 -7.83 11.39
CA ASP A 129 14.23 -7.54 10.72
C ASP A 129 14.33 -8.13 9.31
N GLY A 130 13.21 -8.59 8.75
CA GLY A 130 13.11 -9.22 7.44
C GLY A 130 13.57 -8.29 6.32
N LYS A 131 14.59 -8.71 5.56
CA LYS A 131 15.14 -7.92 4.44
C LYS A 131 14.21 -7.90 3.24
N ARG A 132 13.55 -9.02 2.93
CA ARG A 132 12.59 -9.09 1.82
C ARG A 132 11.38 -8.25 2.16
N LEU A 133 10.83 -8.42 3.37
CA LEU A 133 9.70 -7.64 3.83
C LEU A 133 9.99 -6.14 3.81
N ARG A 134 11.15 -5.72 4.33
CA ARG A 134 11.57 -4.31 4.32
C ARG A 134 11.55 -3.71 2.92
N SER A 135 11.95 -4.47 1.90
CA SER A 135 11.94 -4.00 0.52
C SER A 135 10.54 -3.87 -0.10
N LEU A 136 9.57 -4.65 0.40
CA LEU A 136 8.19 -4.59 -0.05
C LEU A 136 7.33 -3.62 0.75
N ARG A 137 7.86 -3.08 1.85
CA ARG A 137 7.13 -2.20 2.78
C ARG A 137 6.33 -1.07 2.11
N PRO A 138 6.82 -0.37 1.07
CA PRO A 138 6.04 0.67 0.39
C PRO A 138 4.70 0.18 -0.18
N TRP A 139 4.61 -1.10 -0.56
CA TRP A 139 3.39 -1.70 -1.11
C TRP A 139 2.21 -1.73 -0.14
N LEU A 140 2.41 -1.49 1.16
CA LEU A 140 1.31 -1.40 2.11
C LEU A 140 0.27 -0.32 1.74
N LEU A 141 0.69 0.70 0.98
CA LEU A 141 -0.17 1.78 0.52
C LEU A 141 -1.09 1.37 -0.64
N ALA A 142 -0.81 0.26 -1.31
CA ALA A 142 -1.54 -0.17 -2.50
C ALA A 142 -3.00 -0.50 -2.22
N GLY A 143 -3.30 -1.09 -1.05
CA GLY A 143 -4.67 -1.47 -0.69
C GLY A 143 -5.61 -0.26 -0.63
N ASN A 144 -5.21 0.79 0.09
CA ASN A 144 -5.96 2.05 0.16
C ASN A 144 -6.05 2.74 -1.21
N TRP A 145 -4.96 2.71 -1.99
CA TRP A 145 -4.91 3.32 -3.31
C TRP A 145 -5.92 2.73 -4.31
N TRP A 146 -5.95 1.39 -4.41
CA TRP A 146 -6.83 0.69 -5.35
C TRP A 146 -8.28 0.59 -4.87
N ALA A 147 -8.51 0.59 -3.55
CA ALA A 147 -9.86 0.65 -2.97
C ALA A 147 -10.58 2.01 -3.14
N GLY A 148 -9.97 2.96 -3.86
CA GLY A 148 -10.58 4.26 -4.15
C GLY A 148 -10.64 5.19 -2.95
N ALA A 149 -9.82 4.96 -1.92
CA ALA A 149 -9.90 5.75 -0.69
C ALA A 149 -9.63 7.26 -0.91
N LEU A 150 -8.84 7.58 -1.93
CA LEU A 150 -8.56 8.96 -2.34
C LEU A 150 -9.62 9.54 -3.29
N ASP A 151 -10.60 8.76 -3.76
CA ASP A 151 -11.55 9.20 -4.79
C ASP A 151 -12.67 10.09 -4.23
N GLN A 152 -12.96 9.97 -2.94
CA GLN A 152 -14.03 10.74 -2.26
C GLN A 152 -13.51 11.94 -1.45
N GLY A 153 -12.19 12.19 -1.50
CA GLY A 153 -11.52 13.25 -0.76
C GLY A 153 -10.32 12.73 0.01
N TYR A 154 -10.06 13.34 1.16
CA TYR A 154 -8.91 13.03 2.01
C TYR A 154 -9.09 11.68 2.75
N ASP A 155 -8.12 10.77 2.61
CA ASP A 155 -8.02 9.56 3.44
C ASP A 155 -6.97 9.77 4.56
N PRO A 156 -7.42 9.95 5.82
CA PRO A 156 -6.51 10.14 6.96
C PRO A 156 -5.67 8.90 7.27
N VAL A 157 -6.15 7.70 6.92
CA VAL A 157 -5.40 6.45 7.16
C VAL A 157 -4.29 6.32 6.12
N TYR A 158 -4.59 6.54 4.83
CA TYR A 158 -3.56 6.55 3.78
C TYR A 158 -2.45 7.56 4.08
N SER A 159 -2.83 8.79 4.44
CA SER A 159 -1.88 9.86 4.72
C SER A 159 -1.01 9.54 5.93
N ALA A 160 -1.60 9.03 7.02
CA ALA A 160 -0.86 8.59 8.20
C ALA A 160 0.13 7.46 7.90
N LEU A 161 -0.27 6.48 7.07
CA LEU A 161 0.60 5.39 6.62
C LEU A 161 1.78 5.91 5.79
N ARG A 162 1.51 6.78 4.80
CA ARG A 162 2.55 7.40 3.96
C ARG A 162 3.52 8.21 4.80
N ASP A 163 3.01 9.06 5.68
CA ASP A 163 3.81 9.94 6.52
C ASP A 163 4.66 9.14 7.51
N HIS A 164 4.13 8.04 8.06
CA HIS A 164 4.89 7.09 8.88
C HIS A 164 6.08 6.52 8.11
N LEU A 165 5.84 5.98 6.91
CA LEU A 165 6.88 5.42 6.05
C LEU A 165 7.94 6.47 5.67
N HIS A 166 7.53 7.72 5.45
CA HIS A 166 8.42 8.81 5.13
C HIS A 166 9.30 9.18 6.33
N GLN A 167 8.69 9.36 7.51
CA GLN A 167 9.38 9.75 8.74
C GLN A 167 10.38 8.71 9.22
N GLU A 168 10.09 7.41 9.02
CA GLU A 168 11.04 6.34 9.34
C GLU A 168 12.13 6.12 8.26
N GLY A 169 12.02 6.79 7.11
CA GLY A 169 12.99 6.73 6.02
C GLY A 169 12.82 5.54 5.07
N SER A 170 11.68 4.83 5.10
CA SER A 170 11.39 3.73 4.18
C SER A 170 11.05 4.20 2.76
N ILE A 171 10.51 5.42 2.63
CA ILE A 171 10.18 6.04 1.35
C ILE A 171 10.64 7.50 1.29
N ARG A 172 10.83 7.99 0.07
CA ARG A 172 10.93 9.42 -0.19
C ARG A 172 9.65 9.89 -0.87
N VAL A 173 9.15 11.03 -0.42
CA VAL A 173 7.98 11.69 -1.01
C VAL A 173 8.50 12.89 -1.80
N VAL A 174 8.24 12.92 -3.11
CA VAL A 174 8.77 13.92 -4.04
C VAL A 174 7.70 14.32 -5.05
N PRO A 175 7.77 15.51 -5.67
CA PRO A 175 6.86 15.88 -6.74
C PRO A 175 7.17 15.10 -8.03
N ILE A 176 6.18 15.04 -8.93
CA ILE A 176 6.26 14.27 -10.18
C ILE A 176 7.49 14.58 -11.05
N PRO A 177 8.01 15.82 -11.16
CA PRO A 177 9.21 16.08 -11.96
C PRO A 177 10.50 15.50 -11.37
N GLU A 178 10.48 14.92 -10.16
CA GLU A 178 11.64 14.20 -9.59
C GLU A 178 11.62 12.68 -9.87
N ILE A 179 10.59 12.21 -10.59
CA ILE A 179 10.46 10.84 -11.05
C ILE A 179 10.94 10.77 -12.51
N GLU A 180 11.81 9.81 -12.81
CA GLU A 180 12.46 9.72 -14.12
C GLU A 180 11.52 9.23 -15.21
N ASN A 181 10.60 8.32 -14.90
CA ASN A 181 9.63 7.78 -15.85
C ASN A 181 8.27 7.58 -15.16
N PRO A 182 7.57 8.67 -14.78
CA PRO A 182 6.31 8.55 -14.08
C PRO A 182 5.21 8.03 -15.03
N ASP A 183 4.36 7.14 -14.53
CA ASP A 183 3.09 6.85 -15.18
C ASP A 183 2.18 8.09 -15.16
N MET A 184 1.68 8.44 -16.35
CA MET A 184 0.84 9.60 -16.62
C MET A 184 -0.63 9.23 -16.89
N SER A 185 -1.00 7.94 -16.78
CA SER A 185 -2.35 7.46 -17.14
C SER A 185 -3.46 8.10 -16.31
N GLY A 186 -3.14 8.51 -15.07
CA GLY A 186 -4.01 9.22 -14.15
C GLY A 186 -4.07 10.74 -14.35
N LEU A 187 -3.23 11.32 -15.20
CA LEU A 187 -3.07 12.76 -15.43
C LEU A 187 -3.32 13.12 -16.91
N LYS A 188 -4.47 12.70 -17.43
CA LYS A 188 -4.79 12.73 -18.88
C LYS A 188 -4.81 14.12 -19.52
N GLN A 189 -4.98 15.18 -18.74
CA GLN A 189 -4.98 16.55 -19.25
C GLN A 189 -3.58 17.20 -19.22
N VAL A 190 -2.60 16.53 -18.62
CA VAL A 190 -1.22 17.02 -18.58
C VAL A 190 -0.56 16.67 -19.91
N ASP A 191 0.01 17.69 -20.55
CA ASP A 191 0.79 17.51 -21.78
C ASP A 191 2.14 16.83 -21.47
N LEU A 192 2.44 15.76 -22.20
CA LEU A 192 3.62 14.92 -21.95
C LEU A 192 4.92 15.65 -22.31
N GLU A 193 4.91 16.50 -23.34
CA GLU A 193 6.09 17.28 -23.71
C GLU A 193 6.40 18.36 -22.65
N SER A 194 5.36 18.99 -22.13
CA SER A 194 5.45 19.97 -21.03
C SER A 194 5.93 19.33 -19.72
N GLU A 195 5.48 18.12 -19.40
CA GLU A 195 5.98 17.36 -18.24
C GLU A 195 7.48 17.07 -18.38
N ALA A 196 7.88 16.51 -19.53
CA ALA A 196 9.27 16.17 -19.80
C ALA A 196 10.19 17.40 -19.71
N SER A 197 9.77 18.52 -20.31
CA SER A 197 10.49 19.80 -20.25
C SER A 197 10.59 20.37 -18.83
N THR A 198 9.52 20.26 -18.05
CA THR A 198 9.51 20.69 -16.64
C THR A 198 10.50 19.85 -15.82
N ARG A 199 10.54 18.55 -16.05
CA ARG A 199 11.49 17.63 -15.39
C ARG A 199 12.94 17.92 -15.75
N GLU A 200 13.25 18.17 -17.02
CA GLU A 200 14.62 18.50 -17.45
C GLU A 200 15.15 19.78 -16.78
N THR A 201 14.29 20.77 -16.59
CA THR A 201 14.67 22.06 -15.99
C THR A 201 14.52 22.09 -14.46
N TRP A 202 13.89 21.07 -13.85
CA TRP A 202 13.50 21.05 -12.44
C TRP A 202 14.65 21.33 -11.46
N SER A 203 15.83 20.75 -11.73
CA SER A 203 17.00 20.88 -10.85
C SER A 203 17.59 22.30 -10.81
N ALA A 204 17.32 23.13 -11.82
CA ALA A 204 17.82 24.49 -11.93
C ALA A 204 16.87 25.55 -11.31
N LEU A 205 15.64 25.16 -10.99
CA LEU A 205 14.63 26.05 -10.43
C LEU A 205 14.83 26.23 -8.92
N ASP A 206 14.60 27.45 -8.43
CA ASP A 206 14.45 27.74 -7.02
C ASP A 206 13.05 27.33 -6.51
N VAL A 207 12.76 27.60 -5.24
CA VAL A 207 11.50 27.18 -4.60
C VAL A 207 10.28 27.77 -5.30
N ASP A 208 10.33 29.07 -5.63
CA ASP A 208 9.23 29.78 -6.28
C ASP A 208 9.07 29.33 -7.74
N GLY A 209 10.18 29.13 -8.45
CA GLY A 209 10.21 28.58 -9.80
C GLY A 209 9.60 27.19 -9.87
N LYS A 210 9.94 26.31 -8.91
CA LYS A 210 9.36 24.97 -8.78
C LYS A 210 7.85 25.00 -8.54
N ALA A 211 7.41 25.87 -7.64
CA ALA A 211 5.98 26.03 -7.36
C ALA A 211 5.22 26.49 -8.62
N ASN A 212 5.73 27.52 -9.30
CA ASN A 212 5.11 28.07 -10.51
C ASN A 212 5.10 27.06 -11.67
N ALA A 213 6.21 26.34 -11.89
CA ALA A 213 6.32 25.34 -12.95
C ALA A 213 5.31 24.20 -12.71
N LEU A 214 5.23 23.68 -11.48
CA LEU A 214 4.32 22.61 -11.13
C LEU A 214 2.84 23.05 -11.21
N SER A 215 2.51 24.24 -10.74
CA SER A 215 1.15 24.79 -10.89
C SER A 215 0.76 24.98 -12.35
N THR A 216 1.67 25.47 -13.19
CA THR A 216 1.43 25.65 -14.62
C THR A 216 1.20 24.32 -15.32
N LEU A 217 2.05 23.32 -15.03
CA LEU A 217 1.97 21.97 -15.60
C LEU A 217 0.63 21.29 -15.30
N ILE A 218 0.13 21.46 -14.08
CA ILE A 218 -1.00 20.69 -13.55
C ILE A 218 -2.33 21.43 -13.69
N LEU A 219 -2.32 22.73 -13.98
CA LEU A 219 -3.53 23.54 -14.14
C LEU A 219 -4.59 22.90 -15.06
N PRO A 220 -4.26 22.37 -16.26
CA PRO A 220 -5.27 21.72 -17.11
C PRO A 220 -5.96 20.54 -16.42
N GLN A 221 -5.21 19.79 -15.63
CA GLN A 221 -5.67 18.62 -14.89
C GLN A 221 -6.47 19.00 -13.64
N ALA A 222 -6.07 20.05 -12.93
CA ALA A 222 -6.76 20.60 -11.77
C ALA A 222 -8.12 21.22 -12.13
N LEU A 223 -8.29 21.70 -13.37
CA LEU A 223 -9.57 22.22 -13.89
C LEU A 223 -10.53 21.12 -14.35
N SER A 224 -10.10 19.85 -14.36
CA SER A 224 -10.95 18.73 -14.75
C SER A 224 -11.66 18.09 -13.54
N GLU A 225 -12.75 17.35 -13.79
CA GLU A 225 -13.51 16.68 -12.72
C GLU A 225 -12.80 15.47 -12.10
N LYS A 226 -11.78 14.91 -12.78
CA LYS A 226 -11.09 13.70 -12.35
C LYS A 226 -9.59 13.77 -12.61
N PRO A 227 -8.73 13.33 -11.68
CA PRO A 227 -9.10 12.66 -10.43
C PRO A 227 -9.58 13.65 -9.36
N SER A 228 -10.05 13.12 -8.22
CA SER A 228 -10.33 13.93 -7.03
C SER A 228 -9.10 14.72 -6.58
N THR A 229 -9.30 15.81 -5.85
CA THR A 229 -8.20 16.64 -5.33
C THR A 229 -7.17 15.83 -4.54
N ALA A 230 -7.61 14.95 -3.64
CA ALA A 230 -6.69 14.13 -2.84
C ALA A 230 -5.86 13.17 -3.70
N ARG A 231 -6.47 12.52 -4.70
CA ARG A 231 -5.72 11.66 -5.62
C ARG A 231 -4.78 12.47 -6.51
N LEU A 232 -5.18 13.68 -6.91
CA LEU A 232 -4.31 14.60 -7.66
C LEU A 232 -3.10 15.01 -6.82
N GLU A 233 -3.30 15.33 -5.54
CA GLU A 233 -2.22 15.64 -4.60
C GLU A 233 -1.17 14.53 -4.54
N GLU A 234 -1.61 13.27 -4.40
CA GLU A 234 -0.69 12.12 -4.38
C GLU A 234 0.00 11.88 -5.72
N LEU A 235 -0.70 12.06 -6.85
CA LEU A 235 -0.13 11.87 -8.18
C LEU A 235 0.86 12.96 -8.61
N VAL A 236 0.86 14.10 -7.95
CA VAL A 236 1.63 15.27 -8.40
C VAL A 236 2.65 15.72 -7.38
N TRP A 237 2.26 15.87 -6.11
CA TRP A 237 3.13 16.40 -5.06
C TRP A 237 3.74 15.31 -4.19
N HIS A 238 3.05 14.19 -4.02
CA HIS A 238 3.46 13.16 -3.06
C HIS A 238 3.84 11.81 -3.71
N ARG A 239 4.58 11.85 -4.82
CA ARG A 239 5.07 10.62 -5.46
C ARG A 239 6.04 9.89 -4.56
N ILE A 240 5.82 8.59 -4.42
CA ILE A 240 6.58 7.72 -3.53
C ILE A 240 7.76 7.14 -4.30
N LYS A 241 8.92 7.83 -4.23
CA LYS A 241 10.16 7.39 -4.84
C LYS A 241 10.78 6.26 -4.01
N LEU A 242 11.05 5.14 -4.69
CA LEU A 242 11.67 3.97 -4.08
C LEU A 242 13.20 4.13 -4.08
N SER A 243 13.86 3.52 -3.10
CA SER A 243 15.32 3.62 -2.95
C SER A 243 16.08 2.68 -3.88
N ASP A 244 15.39 1.67 -4.43
CA ASP A 244 15.96 0.58 -5.20
C ASP A 244 15.56 0.60 -6.68
N SER A 245 14.91 1.69 -7.14
CA SER A 245 14.42 1.82 -8.50
C SER A 245 14.32 3.28 -8.92
N ASP A 246 14.51 3.53 -10.21
CA ASP A 246 14.22 4.82 -10.84
C ASP A 246 12.70 5.06 -11.04
N SER A 247 11.90 4.02 -10.81
CA SER A 247 10.44 4.09 -10.77
C SER A 247 9.92 4.42 -9.38
N ASP A 248 8.81 5.13 -9.34
CA ASP A 248 8.06 5.37 -8.12
C ASP A 248 6.98 4.28 -7.92
N LEU A 249 6.42 4.19 -6.70
CA LEU A 249 5.41 3.20 -6.35
C LEU A 249 4.16 3.29 -7.23
N HIS A 250 3.70 4.48 -7.62
CA HIS A 250 2.46 4.59 -8.39
C HIS A 250 2.61 3.98 -9.79
N THR A 251 3.74 4.21 -10.45
CA THR A 251 4.06 3.58 -11.74
C THR A 251 4.05 2.06 -11.62
N ARG A 252 4.66 1.52 -10.56
CA ARG A 252 4.62 0.07 -10.27
C ARG A 252 3.22 -0.44 -9.99
N MET A 253 2.41 0.31 -9.25
CA MET A 253 1.02 -0.06 -8.97
C MET A 253 0.16 -0.10 -10.24
N VAL A 254 0.40 0.81 -11.20
CA VAL A 254 -0.29 0.79 -12.49
C VAL A 254 0.12 -0.44 -13.30
N ALA A 255 1.42 -0.72 -13.40
CA ALA A 255 1.93 -1.91 -14.07
C ALA A 255 1.42 -3.21 -13.42
N ALA A 256 1.44 -3.30 -12.09
CA ALA A 256 0.89 -4.42 -11.33
C ALA A 256 -0.60 -4.65 -11.62
N ARG A 257 -1.39 -3.56 -11.64
CA ARG A 257 -2.83 -3.65 -11.93
C ARG A 257 -3.09 -4.13 -13.36
N ALA A 258 -2.24 -3.76 -14.32
CA ALA A 258 -2.36 -4.16 -15.72
C ALA A 258 -2.03 -5.65 -15.95
N MET A 259 -1.26 -6.29 -15.07
CA MET A 259 -0.97 -7.73 -15.15
C MET A 259 -2.16 -8.60 -14.77
N TRP A 260 -3.13 -8.05 -14.02
CA TRP A 260 -4.25 -8.82 -13.48
C TRP A 260 -5.44 -8.85 -14.45
N ASP A 261 -5.86 -10.05 -14.82
CA ASP A 261 -6.98 -10.33 -15.73
C ASP A 261 -8.23 -10.89 -15.02
N GLY A 262 -8.23 -10.91 -13.68
CA GLY A 262 -9.30 -11.50 -12.87
C GLY A 262 -9.10 -12.99 -12.54
N SER A 263 -8.03 -13.63 -13.05
CA SER A 263 -7.75 -15.04 -12.77
C SER A 263 -6.80 -15.24 -11.58
N ALA A 264 -6.91 -16.41 -10.94
CA ALA A 264 -5.95 -16.83 -9.92
C ALA A 264 -4.53 -17.00 -10.47
N LYS A 265 -4.39 -17.30 -11.77
CA LYS A 265 -3.09 -17.41 -12.42
C LYS A 265 -2.40 -16.05 -12.49
N SER A 266 -3.07 -15.02 -13.00
CA SER A 266 -2.48 -13.67 -13.07
C SER A 266 -2.20 -13.10 -11.69
N ALA A 267 -3.03 -13.42 -10.69
CA ALA A 267 -2.73 -13.09 -9.29
C ALA A 267 -1.45 -13.79 -8.80
N SER A 268 -1.24 -15.07 -9.10
CA SER A 268 0.00 -15.80 -8.77
C SER A 268 1.21 -15.18 -9.46
N ASP A 269 1.11 -14.90 -10.76
CA ASP A 269 2.18 -14.30 -11.54
C ASP A 269 2.54 -12.91 -10.99
N LEU A 270 1.54 -12.13 -10.57
CA LEU A 270 1.73 -10.83 -9.92
C LEU A 270 2.44 -10.94 -8.56
N ILE A 271 2.08 -11.93 -7.73
CA ILE A 271 2.77 -12.15 -6.44
C ILE A 271 4.26 -12.37 -6.68
N ASP A 272 4.59 -13.27 -7.59
CA ASP A 272 5.98 -13.63 -7.89
C ASP A 272 6.74 -12.42 -8.49
N ALA A 273 6.07 -11.61 -9.30
CA ALA A 273 6.63 -10.38 -9.86
C ALA A 273 6.89 -9.30 -8.79
N ILE A 274 6.01 -9.15 -7.80
CA ILE A 274 6.24 -8.24 -6.66
C ILE A 274 7.41 -8.74 -5.80
N LEU A 275 7.44 -10.03 -5.45
CA LEU A 275 8.50 -10.65 -4.65
C LEU A 275 9.89 -10.51 -5.32
N THR A 276 9.94 -10.61 -6.64
CA THR A 276 11.18 -10.48 -7.43
C THR A 276 11.47 -9.05 -7.88
N LYS A 277 10.59 -8.08 -7.55
CA LYS A 277 10.66 -6.67 -7.97
C LYS A 277 10.68 -6.47 -9.49
N ALA A 278 10.04 -7.38 -10.22
CA ALA A 278 9.91 -7.34 -11.68
C ALA A 278 8.81 -6.37 -12.16
N VAL A 279 8.00 -5.86 -11.23
CA VAL A 279 7.07 -4.75 -11.41
C VAL A 279 7.61 -3.53 -10.71
#